data_AF-A0A133NGN4-F1
#
_entry.id   AF-A0A133NGN4-F1
#
_cell.length_a   1.000
_cell.length_b   1.000
_cell.length_c   1.000
_cell.angle_alpha   90.00
_cell.angle_beta   90.00
_cell.angle_gamma   90.00
#
_symmetry.space_group_name_H-M   'P 1'
#
loop_
_entity.id
_entity.type
_entity.pdbx_description
1 polymer ?
#
loop_
_entity_poly.entity_id
_entity_poly.type
_entity_poly.pdbx_seq_one_letter_code
_entity_poly.pdbx_strand_id
1 'polypeptide(L)'
;MENFDELNTLGVKKDEAMEIALNSEKTRNFNQKYKNISVGLSSGTSGHRGMFITTPEEQGIWAGTILAKLLPKNNILGHKIAFFLRADNDLYKTINSFLISLEYFDTFKDIDEHIERLNKYQPTMVVAPPSLLLILAKKIEEGELKISPKRVISVAEILEKPDEEYIKKQFKLNIIHQIYQATEGFLACTCEYGHLHLNEDLIKFEKNSIYRIWGGIT
;
A
#
# COMPACT_ATOMS: atom_id res chain seq x y z
N MET A 1 5.87 -14.03 -19.46
CA MET A 1 5.34 -12.93 -20.32
C MET A 1 5.22 -13.31 -21.80
N GLU A 2 5.65 -14.51 -22.24
CA GLU A 2 5.56 -14.89 -23.66
C GLU A 2 4.10 -15.10 -24.10
N ASN A 3 3.30 -15.83 -23.32
CA ASN A 3 1.91 -16.17 -23.68
C ASN A 3 0.86 -15.19 -23.11
N PHE A 4 1.24 -13.93 -22.86
CA PHE A 4 0.34 -12.96 -22.21
C PHE A 4 -0.96 -12.74 -23.01
N ASP A 5 -0.83 -12.57 -24.33
CA ASP A 5 -1.95 -12.33 -25.24
C ASP A 5 -2.98 -13.47 -25.25
N GLU A 6 -2.52 -14.70 -25.02
CA GLU A 6 -3.37 -15.90 -25.01
C GLU A 6 -4.03 -16.13 -23.65
N LEU A 7 -3.33 -15.79 -22.56
CA LEU A 7 -3.78 -16.07 -21.20
C LEU A 7 -4.72 -15.00 -20.65
N ASN A 8 -4.66 -13.76 -21.15
CA ASN A 8 -5.53 -12.71 -20.63
C ASN A 8 -6.93 -12.77 -21.29
N THR A 9 -7.96 -12.72 -20.45
CA THR A 9 -9.37 -12.85 -20.88
C THR A 9 -9.96 -11.56 -21.46
N LEU A 10 -9.19 -10.46 -21.42
CA LEU A 10 -9.63 -9.12 -21.83
C LEU A 10 -9.16 -8.76 -23.25
N GLY A 11 -8.41 -9.64 -23.91
CA GLY A 11 -7.87 -9.43 -25.25
C GLY A 11 -6.84 -8.29 -25.33
N VAL A 12 -6.19 -7.96 -24.22
CA VAL A 12 -5.14 -6.94 -24.14
C VAL A 12 -3.91 -7.44 -24.89
N LYS A 13 -3.38 -6.59 -25.77
CA LYS A 13 -2.13 -6.85 -26.49
C LYS A 13 -0.94 -6.43 -25.66
N LYS A 14 -0.01 -7.37 -25.45
CA LYS A 14 1.16 -7.19 -24.59
C LYS A 14 1.99 -5.97 -25.00
N ASP A 15 2.30 -5.82 -26.28
CA ASP A 15 3.23 -4.79 -26.73
C ASP A 15 2.64 -3.39 -26.53
N GLU A 16 1.37 -3.21 -26.88
CA GLU A 16 0.63 -1.96 -26.65
C GLU A 16 0.53 -1.62 -25.15
N ALA A 17 0.22 -2.61 -24.32
CA ALA A 17 0.14 -2.43 -22.86
C ALA A 17 1.51 -2.10 -22.23
N MET A 18 2.57 -2.76 -22.69
CA MET A 18 3.94 -2.53 -22.22
C MET A 18 4.42 -1.12 -22.58
N GLU A 19 4.10 -0.64 -23.79
CA GLU A 19 4.42 0.73 -24.22
C GLU A 19 3.76 1.77 -23.31
N ILE A 20 2.46 1.61 -23.02
CA ILE A 20 1.72 2.47 -22.09
C ILE A 20 2.39 2.49 -20.71
N ALA A 21 2.75 1.32 -20.19
CA ALA A 21 3.30 1.20 -18.84
C ALA A 21 4.70 1.84 -18.73
N LEU A 22 5.57 1.60 -19.71
CA LEU A 22 6.91 2.21 -19.79
C LEU A 22 6.83 3.73 -19.94
N ASN A 23 5.91 4.23 -20.77
CA ASN A 23 5.71 5.66 -20.96
C ASN A 23 5.18 6.31 -19.67
N SER A 24 4.28 5.64 -18.95
CA SER A 24 3.74 6.11 -17.66
C SER A 24 4.84 6.26 -16.61
N GLU A 25 5.76 5.30 -16.49
CA GLU A 25 6.92 5.43 -15.59
C GLU A 25 7.85 6.59 -16.00
N LYS A 26 8.18 6.69 -17.29
CA LYS A 26 9.09 7.71 -17.83
C LYS A 26 8.54 9.12 -17.61
N THR A 27 7.24 9.31 -17.82
CA THR A 27 6.57 10.61 -17.70
C THR A 27 6.00 10.88 -16.31
N ARG A 28 6.02 9.88 -15.42
CA ARG A 28 5.33 9.89 -14.11
C ARG A 28 3.83 10.20 -14.24
N ASN A 29 3.22 9.89 -15.39
CA ASN A 29 1.79 10.06 -15.64
C ASN A 29 1.09 8.69 -15.69
N PHE A 30 0.49 8.30 -14.57
CA PHE A 30 -0.16 7.00 -14.40
C PHE A 30 -1.64 6.97 -14.83
N ASN A 31 -2.15 8.06 -15.43
CA ASN A 31 -3.52 8.12 -15.95
C ASN A 31 -3.69 7.45 -17.32
N GLN A 32 -2.59 7.01 -17.96
CA GLN A 32 -2.66 6.36 -19.26
C GLN A 32 -3.24 4.94 -19.12
N LYS A 33 -4.22 4.61 -19.95
CA LYS A 33 -4.96 3.34 -19.88
C LYS A 33 -4.99 2.64 -21.22
N TYR A 34 -5.00 1.31 -21.19
CA TYR A 34 -5.34 0.48 -22.33
C TYR A 34 -6.87 0.44 -22.45
N LYS A 35 -7.45 1.28 -23.28
CA LYS A 35 -8.90 1.54 -23.28
C LYS A 35 -9.36 1.99 -21.88
N ASN A 36 -10.07 1.15 -21.14
CA ASN A 36 -10.52 1.38 -19.76
C ASN A 36 -9.71 0.59 -18.71
N ILE A 37 -8.68 -0.15 -19.11
CA ILE A 37 -7.87 -1.03 -18.27
C ILE A 37 -6.59 -0.29 -17.85
N SER A 38 -6.30 -0.25 -16.55
CA SER A 38 -5.03 0.27 -16.05
C SER A 38 -3.92 -0.75 -16.26
N VAL A 39 -2.75 -0.29 -16.67
CA VAL A 39 -1.56 -1.12 -16.91
C VAL A 39 -0.40 -0.61 -16.08
N GLY A 40 0.36 -1.51 -15.46
CA GLY A 40 1.54 -1.16 -14.69
C GLY A 40 2.65 -2.21 -14.77
N LEU A 41 3.84 -1.81 -14.32
CA LEU A 41 5.01 -2.69 -14.24
C LEU A 41 5.34 -2.99 -12.78
N SER A 42 5.73 -4.23 -12.50
CA SER A 42 6.32 -4.57 -11.22
C SER A 42 7.75 -4.02 -11.13
N SER A 43 8.20 -3.74 -9.91
CA SER A 43 9.53 -3.17 -9.64
C SER A 43 10.68 -4.12 -9.99
N GLY A 44 10.43 -5.43 -10.09
CA GLY A 44 11.37 -6.45 -10.57
C GLY A 44 12.69 -6.51 -9.81
N THR A 45 12.78 -7.28 -8.73
CA THR A 45 14.01 -7.42 -7.91
C THR A 45 15.14 -8.20 -8.61
N SER A 46 14.84 -8.92 -9.68
CA SER A 46 15.77 -9.79 -10.44
C SER A 46 16.00 -9.33 -11.89
N GLY A 47 15.74 -8.05 -12.19
CA GLY A 47 15.91 -7.46 -13.52
C GLY A 47 14.79 -7.77 -14.53
N HIS A 48 13.90 -8.71 -14.20
CA HIS A 48 12.69 -8.98 -14.98
C HIS A 48 11.50 -8.25 -14.36
N ARG A 49 10.92 -7.30 -15.10
CA ARG A 49 9.69 -6.62 -14.71
C ARG A 49 8.48 -7.39 -15.25
N GLY A 50 7.55 -7.70 -14.37
CA GLY A 50 6.24 -8.23 -14.75
C GLY A 50 5.32 -7.09 -15.17
N MET A 51 4.34 -7.36 -16.03
CA MET A 51 3.26 -6.44 -16.35
C MET A 51 1.99 -6.91 -15.67
N PHE A 52 1.23 -5.99 -15.08
CA PHE A 52 -0.09 -6.28 -14.53
C PHE A 52 -1.13 -5.36 -15.16
N ILE A 53 -2.35 -5.89 -15.30
CA ILE A 53 -3.50 -5.16 -15.82
C ILE A 53 -4.65 -5.27 -14.83
N THR A 54 -5.45 -4.22 -14.69
CA THR A 54 -6.63 -4.21 -13.81
C THR A 54 -7.78 -3.44 -14.44
N THR A 55 -8.98 -4.00 -14.33
CA THR A 55 -10.24 -3.37 -14.72
C THR A 55 -10.74 -2.42 -13.62
N PRO A 56 -11.63 -1.45 -13.94
CA PRO A 56 -12.24 -0.60 -12.93
C PRO A 56 -13.03 -1.38 -11.86
N GLU A 57 -13.64 -2.50 -12.23
CA GLU A 57 -14.38 -3.37 -11.30
C GLU A 57 -13.43 -4.02 -10.28
N GLU A 58 -12.33 -4.62 -10.74
CA GLU A 58 -11.30 -5.20 -9.86
C GLU A 58 -10.70 -4.15 -8.93
N GLN A 59 -10.46 -2.94 -9.42
CA GLN A 59 -10.02 -1.81 -8.60
C GLN A 59 -11.04 -1.45 -7.52
N GLY A 60 -12.33 -1.43 -7.87
CA GLY A 60 -13.43 -1.17 -6.94
C GLY A 60 -13.57 -2.24 -5.86
N ILE A 61 -13.48 -3.53 -6.23
CA ILE A 61 -13.50 -4.65 -5.28
C ILE A 61 -12.32 -4.56 -4.31
N TRP A 62 -11.13 -4.33 -4.84
CA TRP A 62 -9.93 -4.20 -4.03
C TRP A 62 -10.02 -2.99 -3.09
N ALA A 63 -10.49 -1.83 -3.57
CA ALA A 63 -10.69 -0.63 -2.76
C ALA A 63 -11.69 -0.90 -1.63
N GLY A 64 -12.85 -1.48 -1.94
CA GLY A 64 -13.86 -1.85 -0.95
C GLY A 64 -13.31 -2.82 0.10
N THR A 65 -12.50 -3.79 -0.32
CA THR A 65 -11.87 -4.77 0.56
C THR A 65 -10.87 -4.13 1.52
N ILE A 66 -9.99 -3.27 1.00
CA ILE A 66 -9.01 -2.50 1.80
C ILE A 66 -9.74 -1.63 2.81
N LEU A 67 -10.77 -0.89 2.39
CA LEU A 67 -11.55 -0.03 3.28
C LEU A 67 -12.29 -0.83 4.36
N ALA A 68 -12.95 -1.93 4.00
CA ALA A 68 -13.68 -2.76 4.95
C ALA A 68 -12.77 -3.33 6.05
N LYS A 69 -11.52 -3.66 5.72
CA LYS A 69 -10.54 -4.21 6.67
C LYS A 69 -9.77 -3.13 7.44
N LEU A 70 -9.59 -1.93 6.88
CA LEU A 70 -8.70 -0.90 7.45
C LEU A 70 -9.38 0.34 7.98
N LEU A 71 -10.68 0.56 7.75
CA LEU A 71 -11.41 1.63 8.43
C LEU A 71 -11.69 1.24 9.90
N PRO A 72 -11.70 2.21 10.82
CA PRO A 72 -12.07 1.92 12.21
C PRO A 72 -13.49 1.36 12.31
N LYS A 73 -13.68 0.30 13.11
CA LYS A 73 -15.01 -0.29 13.32
C LYS A 73 -16.00 0.77 13.81
N ASN A 74 -17.22 0.72 13.27
CA ASN A 74 -18.32 1.65 13.58
C ASN A 74 -18.04 3.13 13.25
N ASN A 75 -17.00 3.41 12.47
CA ASN A 75 -16.69 4.77 12.03
C ASN A 75 -16.16 4.73 10.59
N ILE A 76 -17.04 4.98 9.64
CA ILE A 76 -16.76 4.90 8.20
C ILE A 76 -16.76 6.28 7.52
N LEU A 77 -17.03 7.37 8.25
CA LEU A 77 -17.28 8.69 7.67
C LEU A 77 -16.17 9.69 8.05
N GLY A 78 -15.84 10.57 7.10
CA GLY A 78 -14.99 11.74 7.33
C GLY A 78 -13.50 11.40 7.49
N HIS A 79 -13.04 10.30 6.91
CA HIS A 79 -11.65 9.90 6.99
C HIS A 79 -10.78 10.66 6.00
N LYS A 80 -9.81 11.40 6.53
CA LYS A 80 -8.71 11.97 5.76
C LYS A 80 -7.51 11.04 5.86
N ILE A 81 -7.07 10.50 4.74
CA ILE A 81 -5.95 9.58 4.61
C ILE A 81 -4.80 10.35 3.97
N ALA A 82 -3.66 10.41 4.67
CA ALA A 82 -2.39 10.80 4.07
C ALA A 82 -1.66 9.52 3.65
N PHE A 83 -1.47 9.35 2.35
CA PHE A 83 -0.99 8.11 1.75
C PHE A 83 0.38 8.34 1.09
N PHE A 84 1.43 7.74 1.67
CA PHE A 84 2.80 7.85 1.21
C PHE A 84 3.24 6.56 0.52
N LEU A 85 3.58 6.67 -0.77
CA LEU A 85 4.25 5.61 -1.53
C LEU A 85 5.22 6.24 -2.54
N ARG A 86 5.99 5.38 -3.22
CA ARG A 86 7.02 5.76 -4.21
C ARG A 86 6.44 6.13 -5.58
N ALA A 87 5.31 5.54 -5.95
CA ALA A 87 4.64 5.80 -7.21
C ALA A 87 3.14 5.97 -6.97
N ASP A 88 2.60 7.06 -7.48
CA ASP A 88 1.17 7.32 -7.55
C ASP A 88 0.57 6.27 -8.50
N ASN A 89 -0.51 5.61 -8.08
CA ASN A 89 -1.25 4.72 -8.97
C ASN A 89 -2.73 5.12 -8.91
N ASP A 90 -3.41 4.97 -10.04
CA ASP A 90 -4.83 5.31 -10.14
C ASP A 90 -5.73 4.46 -9.22
N LEU A 91 -5.22 3.31 -8.75
CA LEU A 91 -5.91 2.38 -7.84
C LEU A 91 -6.34 3.06 -6.54
N TYR A 92 -5.48 3.88 -5.92
CA TYR A 92 -5.86 4.52 -4.65
C TYR A 92 -6.68 5.79 -4.85
N LYS A 93 -6.58 6.47 -5.99
CA LYS A 93 -7.39 7.68 -6.27
C LYS A 93 -8.87 7.37 -6.35
N THR A 94 -9.23 6.17 -6.80
CA THR A 94 -10.63 5.72 -6.90
C THR A 94 -11.31 5.57 -5.54
N ILE A 95 -10.55 5.57 -4.44
CA ILE A 95 -11.05 5.50 -3.06
C ILE A 95 -11.68 6.83 -2.61
N ASN A 96 -11.32 7.95 -3.27
CA ASN A 96 -11.88 9.25 -2.94
C ASN A 96 -13.39 9.28 -3.13
N SER A 97 -14.10 9.63 -2.06
CA SER A 97 -15.56 9.70 -2.02
C SER A 97 -16.00 10.81 -1.06
N PHE A 98 -17.31 11.02 -0.93
CA PHE A 98 -17.85 11.91 0.11
C PHE A 98 -17.42 11.48 1.53
N LEU A 99 -17.10 10.20 1.73
CA LEU A 99 -16.79 9.64 3.06
C LEU A 99 -15.30 9.62 3.37
N ILE A 100 -14.46 9.62 2.33
CA ILE A 100 -13.02 9.39 2.43
C ILE A 100 -12.31 10.34 1.50
N SER A 101 -11.39 11.12 2.05
CA SER A 101 -10.44 11.93 1.30
C SER A 101 -9.06 11.29 1.43
N LEU A 102 -8.44 10.95 0.31
CA LEU A 102 -7.10 10.41 0.20
C LEU A 102 -6.25 11.42 -0.55
N GLU A 103 -5.20 11.89 0.13
CA GLU A 103 -4.16 12.71 -0.45
C GLU A 103 -2.87 11.89 -0.56
N TYR A 104 -2.26 11.93 -1.74
CA TYR A 104 -0.97 11.31 -2.00
C TYR A 104 0.17 12.24 -1.59
N PHE A 105 1.19 11.66 -0.97
CA PHE A 105 2.42 12.32 -0.58
C PHE A 105 3.61 11.56 -1.18
N ASP A 106 4.27 12.15 -2.18
CA ASP A 106 5.39 11.52 -2.88
C ASP A 106 6.62 11.42 -1.97
N THR A 107 7.10 10.20 -1.69
CA THR A 107 8.24 9.96 -0.82
C THR A 107 9.57 10.53 -1.34
N PHE A 108 9.66 10.95 -2.61
CA PHE A 108 10.86 11.61 -3.16
C PHE A 108 10.91 13.12 -2.94
N LYS A 109 9.79 13.74 -2.55
CA LYS A 109 9.76 15.16 -2.21
C LYS A 109 10.39 15.41 -0.84
N ASP A 110 10.76 16.67 -0.62
CA ASP A 110 11.28 17.12 0.65
C ASP A 110 10.28 16.82 1.79
N ILE A 111 10.79 16.28 2.89
CA ILE A 111 9.98 15.98 4.06
C ILE A 111 9.36 17.25 4.63
N ASP A 112 10.05 18.38 4.59
CA ASP A 112 9.58 19.63 5.20
C ASP A 112 8.33 20.16 4.47
N GLU A 113 8.25 20.00 3.13
CA GLU A 113 7.03 20.28 2.35
C GLU A 113 5.86 19.40 2.83
N HIS A 114 6.13 18.12 3.13
CA HIS A 114 5.10 17.21 3.64
C HIS A 114 4.68 17.57 5.06
N ILE A 115 5.58 18.02 5.93
CA ILE A 115 5.23 18.44 7.30
C ILE A 115 4.25 19.62 7.26
N GLU A 116 4.52 20.64 6.45
CA GLU A 116 3.61 21.79 6.28
C GLU A 116 2.23 21.34 5.77
N ARG A 117 2.22 20.50 4.73
CA ARG A 117 0.98 19.98 4.15
C ARG A 117 0.20 19.12 5.15
N LEU A 118 0.85 18.21 5.87
CA LEU A 118 0.22 17.37 6.89
C LEU A 118 -0.41 18.20 8.01
N ASN A 119 0.30 19.22 8.48
CA ASN A 119 -0.19 20.15 9.50
C ASN A 119 -1.46 20.88 9.06
N LYS A 120 -1.58 21.23 7.78
CA LYS A 120 -2.80 21.83 7.21
C LYS A 120 -3.90 20.80 6.97
N TYR A 121 -3.55 19.63 6.45
CA TYR A 121 -4.49 18.60 6.03
C TYR A 121 -5.19 17.93 7.22
N GLN A 122 -4.46 17.74 8.33
CA GLN A 122 -4.92 17.07 9.56
C GLN A 122 -5.52 15.69 9.26
N PRO A 123 -4.70 14.73 8.80
CA PRO A 123 -5.17 13.40 8.47
C PRO A 123 -5.68 12.65 9.70
N THR A 124 -6.79 11.93 9.53
CA THR A 124 -7.27 10.96 10.52
C THR A 124 -6.55 9.62 10.42
N MET A 125 -5.90 9.36 9.29
CA MET A 125 -5.15 8.13 9.02
C MET A 125 -3.86 8.46 8.26
N VAL A 126 -2.75 7.85 8.66
CA VAL A 126 -1.47 7.94 7.93
C VAL A 126 -1.09 6.55 7.46
N VAL A 127 -0.79 6.40 6.17
CA VAL A 127 -0.32 5.15 5.58
C VAL A 127 1.04 5.42 4.96
N ALA A 128 2.09 4.78 5.48
CA ALA A 128 3.46 5.04 5.03
C ALA A 128 4.40 3.88 5.36
N PRO A 129 5.56 3.79 4.68
CA PRO A 129 6.61 2.87 5.08
C PRO A 129 7.17 3.15 6.48
N PRO A 130 7.61 2.12 7.23
CA PRO A 130 8.31 2.26 8.51
C PRO A 130 9.37 3.36 8.52
N SER A 131 10.27 3.37 7.53
CA SER A 131 11.34 4.38 7.43
C SER A 131 10.82 5.82 7.47
N LEU A 132 9.72 6.08 6.76
CA LEU A 132 9.08 7.39 6.75
C LEU A 132 8.29 7.67 8.03
N LEU A 133 7.61 6.66 8.58
CA LEU A 133 6.90 6.81 9.86
C LEU A 133 7.86 7.19 10.99
N LEU A 134 9.09 6.67 11.00
CA LEU A 134 10.14 7.08 11.94
C LEU A 134 10.52 8.55 11.79
N ILE A 135 10.64 9.03 10.56
CA ILE A 135 10.92 10.46 10.28
C ILE A 135 9.76 11.32 10.78
N LEU A 136 8.51 10.95 10.49
CA LEU A 136 7.33 11.67 10.97
C LEU A 136 7.24 11.64 12.50
N ALA A 137 7.51 10.50 13.13
CA ALA A 137 7.54 10.34 14.58
C ALA A 137 8.57 11.27 15.23
N LYS A 138 9.77 11.39 14.65
CA LYS A 138 10.79 12.34 15.10
C LYS A 138 10.33 13.79 14.96
N LYS A 139 9.68 14.15 13.85
CA LYS A 139 9.11 15.49 13.67
C LYS A 139 7.97 15.82 14.65
N ILE A 140 7.23 14.81 15.11
CA ILE A 140 6.26 14.95 16.21
C ILE A 140 6.97 15.20 17.53
N GLU A 141 8.04 14.43 17.81
CA GLU A 141 8.87 14.59 19.02
C GLU A 141 9.50 15.99 19.10
N GLU A 142 9.96 16.52 17.97
CA GLU A 142 10.51 17.87 17.83
C GLU A 142 9.44 18.98 17.88
N GLY A 143 8.14 18.61 17.83
CA GLY A 143 7.02 19.54 17.87
C GLY A 143 6.73 20.27 16.55
N GLU A 144 7.41 19.89 15.47
CA GLU A 144 7.23 20.45 14.12
C GLU A 144 5.97 19.88 13.44
N LEU A 145 5.74 18.58 13.60
CA LEU A 145 4.57 17.90 13.08
C LEU A 145 3.48 17.77 14.17
N LYS A 146 2.32 18.37 13.91
CA LYS A 146 1.20 18.56 14.85
C LYS A 146 -0.07 17.91 14.32
N ILE A 147 0.03 16.62 14.02
CA ILE A 147 -1.11 15.78 13.62
C ILE A 147 -1.49 14.83 14.75
N SER A 148 -2.74 14.35 14.74
CA SER A 148 -3.22 13.36 15.71
C SER A 148 -4.13 12.35 15.01
N PRO A 149 -3.57 11.50 14.13
CA PRO A 149 -4.36 10.51 13.42
C PRO A 149 -4.93 9.48 14.41
N LYS A 150 -6.10 8.96 14.08
CA LYS A 150 -6.73 7.86 14.82
C LYS A 150 -6.10 6.50 14.51
N ARG A 151 -5.42 6.40 13.35
CA ARG A 151 -4.81 5.17 12.88
C ARG A 151 -3.56 5.47 12.07
N VAL A 152 -2.50 4.69 12.32
CA VAL A 152 -1.30 4.65 11.49
C VAL A 152 -1.17 3.25 10.92
N ILE A 153 -0.89 3.16 9.62
CA ILE A 153 -0.78 1.91 8.88
C ILE A 153 0.60 1.85 8.22
N SER A 154 1.41 0.91 8.64
CA SER A 154 2.72 0.61 8.08
C SER A 154 2.58 -0.31 6.87
N VAL A 155 3.30 0.00 5.79
CA VAL A 155 3.23 -0.72 4.51
C VAL A 155 4.60 -0.84 3.86
N ALA A 156 4.74 -1.71 2.86
CA ALA A 156 5.88 -1.79 1.92
C ALA A 156 7.28 -2.15 2.48
N GLU A 157 7.56 -1.97 3.77
CA GLU A 157 8.81 -2.41 4.42
C GLU A 157 8.49 -3.20 5.70
N ILE A 158 9.51 -3.87 6.25
CA ILE A 158 9.39 -4.60 7.52
C ILE A 158 9.33 -3.58 8.66
N LEU A 159 8.31 -3.69 9.52
CA LEU A 159 8.23 -2.92 10.75
C LEU A 159 8.89 -3.69 11.89
N GLU A 160 10.10 -3.29 12.27
CA GLU A 160 10.81 -3.88 13.40
C GLU A 160 10.18 -3.47 14.73
N LYS A 161 10.23 -4.34 15.74
CA LYS A 161 9.58 -4.09 17.04
C LYS A 161 10.06 -2.80 17.73
N PRO A 162 11.36 -2.46 17.77
CA PRO A 162 11.80 -1.20 18.38
C PRO A 162 11.22 0.03 17.68
N ASP A 163 11.12 -0.02 16.36
CA ASP A 163 10.56 1.07 15.55
C ASP A 163 9.06 1.21 15.79
N GLU A 164 8.34 0.08 15.85
CA GLU A 164 6.91 0.07 16.19
C GLU A 164 6.65 0.77 17.53
N GLU A 165 7.41 0.44 18.58
CA GLU A 165 7.24 1.03 19.91
C GLU A 165 7.57 2.53 19.93
N TYR A 166 8.60 2.96 19.19
CA TYR A 166 8.90 4.39 19.04
C TYR A 166 7.75 5.12 18.32
N ILE A 167 7.25 4.58 17.21
CA ILE A 167 6.15 5.16 16.44
C ILE A 167 4.88 5.23 17.30
N LYS A 168 4.52 4.16 18.02
CA LYS A 168 3.39 4.16 18.97
C LYS A 168 3.47 5.29 19.97
N LYS A 169 4.64 5.46 20.59
CA LYS A 169 4.90 6.50 21.58
C LYS A 169 4.65 7.90 21.00
N GLN A 170 5.25 8.22 19.85
CA GLN A 170 5.15 9.57 19.30
C GLN A 170 3.76 9.87 18.75
N PHE A 171 3.13 8.92 18.06
CA PHE A 171 1.75 9.07 17.57
C PHE A 171 0.69 8.93 18.66
N LYS A 172 1.06 8.53 19.89
CA LYS A 172 0.16 8.27 21.02
C LYS A 172 -0.91 7.23 20.70
N LEU A 173 -0.50 6.17 20.01
CA LEU A 173 -1.35 5.05 19.61
C LEU A 173 -0.86 3.76 20.26
N ASN A 174 -1.80 2.89 20.64
CA ASN A 174 -1.46 1.58 21.21
C ASN A 174 -1.12 0.54 20.12
N ILE A 175 -1.57 0.79 18.88
CA ILE A 175 -1.45 -0.15 17.75
C ILE A 175 -0.98 0.63 16.52
N ILE A 176 0.05 0.10 15.87
CA ILE A 176 0.39 0.44 14.49
C ILE A 176 -0.12 -0.69 13.62
N HIS A 177 -1.09 -0.40 12.78
CA HIS A 177 -1.61 -1.41 11.87
C HIS A 177 -0.58 -1.67 10.77
N GLN A 178 -0.61 -2.86 10.18
CA GLN A 178 0.27 -3.24 9.09
C GLN A 178 -0.55 -3.80 7.94
N ILE A 179 -0.12 -3.54 6.71
CA ILE A 179 -0.57 -4.24 5.51
C ILE A 179 0.61 -5.06 5.01
N TYR A 180 0.39 -6.36 4.86
CA TYR A 180 1.29 -7.23 4.14
C TYR A 180 0.70 -7.52 2.76
N GLN A 181 1.38 -7.04 1.73
CA GLN A 181 0.95 -7.17 0.34
C GLN A 181 2.14 -7.60 -0.52
N ALA A 182 1.86 -8.46 -1.48
CA ALA A 182 2.80 -8.92 -2.50
C ALA A 182 2.16 -8.81 -3.88
N THR A 183 2.87 -9.27 -4.91
CA THR A 183 2.35 -9.29 -6.29
C THR A 183 1.08 -10.13 -6.40
N GLU A 184 1.00 -11.19 -5.57
CA GLU A 184 -0.08 -12.14 -5.47
C GLU A 184 -1.34 -11.54 -4.80
N GLY A 185 -1.21 -10.42 -4.08
CA GLY A 185 -2.34 -9.68 -3.54
C GLY A 185 -2.19 -9.22 -2.09
N PHE A 186 -3.31 -8.81 -1.49
CA PHE A 186 -3.40 -8.31 -0.12
C PHE A 186 -3.40 -9.46 0.89
N LEU A 187 -2.20 -9.93 1.24
CA LEU A 187 -1.99 -11.16 1.99
C LEU A 187 -2.48 -11.09 3.44
N ALA A 188 -2.21 -10.00 4.16
CA ALA A 188 -2.53 -9.91 5.58
C ALA A 188 -2.72 -8.47 6.06
N CYS A 189 -3.48 -8.28 7.15
CA CYS A 189 -3.55 -7.00 7.84
C CYS A 189 -3.75 -7.12 9.35
N THR A 190 -3.36 -6.07 10.07
CA THR A 190 -3.51 -6.00 11.53
C THR A 190 -4.96 -5.75 11.95
N CYS A 191 -5.50 -6.58 12.84
CA CYS A 191 -6.83 -6.41 13.42
C CYS A 191 -6.85 -5.34 14.54
N GLU A 192 -8.04 -5.06 15.09
CA GLU A 192 -8.24 -4.11 16.19
C GLU A 192 -7.53 -4.48 17.50
N TYR A 193 -6.99 -5.70 17.60
CA TYR A 193 -6.21 -6.17 18.76
C TYR A 193 -4.70 -6.12 18.54
N GLY A 194 -4.23 -5.61 17.39
CA GLY A 194 -2.80 -5.49 17.09
C GLY A 194 -2.15 -6.75 16.53
N HIS A 195 -2.92 -7.79 16.20
CA HIS A 195 -2.40 -9.01 15.59
C HIS A 195 -2.53 -8.99 14.06
N LEU A 196 -1.52 -9.48 13.35
CA LEU A 196 -1.54 -9.64 11.90
C LEU A 196 -2.30 -10.92 11.53
N HIS A 197 -3.34 -10.81 10.71
CA HIS A 197 -4.14 -11.95 10.24
C HIS A 197 -4.02 -12.10 8.73
N LEU A 198 -3.88 -13.34 8.27
CA LEU A 198 -3.97 -13.67 6.85
C LEU A 198 -5.40 -13.42 6.34
N ASN A 199 -5.51 -12.89 5.13
CA ASN A 199 -6.79 -12.67 4.46
C ASN A 199 -7.21 -13.94 3.70
N GLU A 200 -7.50 -15.01 4.45
CA GLU A 200 -7.92 -16.31 3.89
C GLU A 200 -9.26 -16.24 3.13
N ASP A 201 -10.04 -15.17 3.35
CA ASP A 201 -11.25 -14.82 2.62
C ASP A 201 -10.98 -14.30 1.20
N LEU A 202 -9.76 -13.81 0.95
CA LEU A 202 -9.35 -13.24 -0.35
C LEU A 202 -8.40 -14.15 -1.12
N ILE A 203 -7.51 -14.83 -0.39
CA ILE A 203 -6.39 -15.57 -0.96
C ILE A 203 -6.34 -16.94 -0.30
N LYS A 204 -6.21 -17.98 -1.12
CA LYS A 204 -5.99 -19.34 -0.63
C LYS A 204 -4.55 -19.47 -0.15
N PHE A 205 -4.38 -19.74 1.15
CA PHE A 205 -3.07 -20.06 1.72
C PHE A 205 -2.93 -21.58 1.86
N GLU A 206 -1.80 -22.11 1.38
CA GLU A 206 -1.46 -23.52 1.53
C GLU A 206 -0.12 -23.64 2.26
N LYS A 207 -0.08 -24.50 3.27
CA LYS A 207 1.17 -24.80 3.98
C LYS A 207 1.92 -25.88 3.23
N ASN A 208 3.11 -25.57 2.74
CA ASN A 208 4.06 -26.60 2.31
C ASN A 208 5.06 -26.86 3.45
N SER A 209 4.97 -28.03 4.07
CA SER A 209 5.91 -28.43 5.12
C SER A 209 7.22 -28.85 4.49
N ILE A 210 8.25 -27.99 4.60
CA ILE A 210 9.62 -28.39 4.24
C ILE A 210 10.17 -29.22 5.40
N TYR A 211 10.11 -30.55 5.27
CA TYR A 211 10.82 -31.45 6.18
C TYR A 211 12.32 -31.29 5.94
N ARG A 212 12.99 -30.48 6.78
CA ARG A 212 14.45 -30.44 6.81
C ARG A 212 14.92 -31.71 7.53
N ILE A 213 15.29 -32.73 6.76
CA ILE A 213 15.96 -33.92 7.29
C ILE A 213 17.28 -33.42 7.87
N TRP A 214 17.35 -33.29 9.19
CA TRP A 214 18.64 -33.23 9.88
C TRP A 214 19.27 -34.61 9.74
N GLY A 215 20.04 -34.77 8.67
CA GLY A 215 20.91 -35.93 8.51
C GLY A 215 21.90 -35.93 9.67
N GLY A 216 21.69 -36.86 10.60
CA GLY A 216 22.71 -37.20 11.58
C GLY A 216 23.96 -37.66 10.85
N ILE A 217 25.09 -37.05 11.21
CA ILE A 217 26.38 -37.69 11.05
C ILE A 217 26.86 -37.91 12.48
N THR A 218 26.92 -39.20 12.81
CA THR A 218 27.56 -39.84 13.96
C THR A 218 28.95 -39.31 14.24
#